data_AF-A0A7C4XNT2-F1
#
_entry.id   AF-A0A7C4XNT2-F1
#
_cell.length_a   1.000
_cell.length_b   1.000
_cell.length_c   1.000
_cell.angle_alpha   90.00
_cell.angle_beta   90.00
_cell.angle_gamma   90.00
#
_symmetry.space_group_name_H-M   'P 1'
#
loop_
_entity.id
_entity.type
_entity.pdbx_description
1 polymer ?
#
loop_
_entity_poly.entity_id
_entity_poly.type
_entity_poly.pdbx_seq_one_letter_code
_entity_poly.pdbx_strand_id
1 'polypeptide(L)'
;MFTIEKRGFFCRRNRLVAQVALTEQDFRDIAARLGQPILRARKIGIVAARKAAERETVVTRWNGQETSNTAEPGDWVVTNLSADKEVLRDKDGNTNTYVIRASKFPTLYEPLTDSTAFGALFKARGQVEAIYLSGGFDIQSPWRQKQTSRAGYLLLNAGEVYGNHKDTFEATYEVIEP
;
A
#
# COMPACT_ATOMS: atom_id res chain seq x y z
N MET A 1 2.02 -5.30 -21.40
CA MET A 1 1.30 -6.55 -21.72
C MET A 1 1.18 -7.38 -20.45
N PHE A 2 -0.02 -7.87 -20.15
CA PHE A 2 -0.30 -8.69 -18.97
C PHE A 2 -0.98 -10.01 -19.35
N THR A 3 -0.91 -10.99 -18.47
CA THR A 3 -1.62 -12.27 -18.58
C THR A 3 -2.35 -12.61 -17.29
N ILE A 4 -3.44 -13.36 -17.40
CA ILE A 4 -4.18 -13.92 -16.25
C ILE A 4 -4.06 -15.44 -16.34
N GLU A 5 -3.22 -16.00 -15.49
CA GLU A 5 -2.97 -17.44 -15.40
C GLU A 5 -3.97 -18.10 -14.45
N LYS A 6 -4.46 -19.28 -14.81
CA LYS A 6 -5.29 -20.10 -13.92
C LYS A 6 -4.39 -21.08 -13.17
N ARG A 7 -4.31 -20.96 -11.85
CA ARG A 7 -3.56 -21.91 -10.98
C ARG A 7 -4.51 -22.79 -10.17
N GLY A 8 -4.16 -24.06 -10.03
CA GLY A 8 -4.88 -25.04 -9.21
C GLY A 8 -5.76 -25.99 -10.02
N PHE A 9 -5.65 -27.30 -9.75
CA PHE A 9 -6.39 -28.36 -10.44
C PHE A 9 -7.86 -28.43 -10.01
N PHE A 10 -8.14 -28.20 -8.72
CA PHE A 10 -9.50 -28.26 -8.14
C PHE A 10 -10.14 -26.89 -7.90
N CYS A 11 -9.36 -25.85 -7.57
CA CYS A 11 -9.86 -24.49 -7.41
C CYS A 11 -9.01 -23.55 -8.27
N ARG A 12 -9.49 -23.24 -9.49
CA ARG A 12 -8.81 -22.33 -10.42
C ARG A 12 -8.81 -20.92 -9.84
N ARG A 13 -7.66 -20.48 -9.35
CA ARG A 13 -7.43 -19.10 -8.91
C ARG A 13 -6.75 -18.32 -10.01
N ASN A 14 -7.21 -17.10 -10.25
CA ASN A 14 -6.64 -16.20 -11.25
C ASN A 14 -5.42 -15.50 -10.66
N ARG A 15 -4.26 -15.68 -11.31
CA ARG A 15 -3.00 -15.01 -10.99
C ARG A 15 -2.67 -14.02 -12.10
N LEU A 16 -2.46 -12.76 -11.73
CA LEU A 16 -2.03 -11.72 -12.66
C LEU A 16 -0.51 -11.76 -12.84
N VAL A 17 -0.03 -11.71 -14.08
CA VAL A 17 1.39 -11.56 -14.39
C VAL A 17 1.59 -10.39 -15.35
N ALA A 18 2.53 -9.48 -15.04
CA ALA A 18 2.89 -8.37 -15.91
C ALA A 18 4.38 -8.01 -15.75
N GLN A 19 5.09 -7.94 -16.87
CA GLN A 19 6.53 -7.60 -16.87
C GLN A 19 6.81 -6.10 -16.95
N VAL A 20 5.77 -5.29 -17.15
CA VAL A 20 5.83 -3.83 -17.24
C VAL A 20 4.79 -3.23 -16.30
N ALA A 21 4.99 -1.97 -15.92
CA ALA A 21 4.00 -1.22 -15.15
C ALA A 21 2.66 -1.21 -15.89
N LEU A 22 1.58 -1.49 -15.15
CA LEU A 22 0.22 -1.51 -15.66
C LEU A 22 -0.33 -0.09 -15.75
N THR A 23 -1.12 0.15 -16.79
CA THR A 23 -1.86 1.41 -16.97
C THR A 23 -3.24 1.34 -16.32
N GLU A 24 -3.90 2.49 -16.18
CA GLU A 24 -5.31 2.53 -15.78
C GLU A 24 -6.19 1.72 -16.74
N GLN A 25 -5.93 1.76 -18.05
CA GLN A 25 -6.69 0.95 -19.01
C GLN A 25 -6.49 -0.55 -18.76
N ASP A 26 -5.25 -0.99 -18.51
CA ASP A 26 -4.99 -2.39 -18.16
C ASP A 26 -5.76 -2.80 -16.90
N PHE A 27 -5.86 -1.93 -15.89
CA PHE A 27 -6.65 -2.19 -14.68
C PHE A 27 -8.13 -2.47 -14.99
N ARG A 28 -8.76 -1.63 -15.82
CA ARG A 28 -10.15 -1.82 -16.24
C ARG A 28 -10.33 -3.12 -17.05
N ASP A 29 -9.40 -3.39 -17.97
CA ASP A 29 -9.42 -4.60 -18.79
C ASP A 29 -9.26 -5.87 -17.95
N ILE A 30 -8.43 -5.82 -16.91
CA ILE A 30 -8.26 -6.91 -15.95
C ILE A 30 -9.56 -7.17 -15.19
N ALA A 31 -10.21 -6.14 -14.65
CA ALA A 31 -11.50 -6.29 -13.97
C ALA A 31 -12.55 -6.95 -14.87
N ALA A 32 -12.68 -6.46 -16.11
CA ALA A 32 -13.59 -7.00 -17.10
C ALA A 32 -13.31 -8.47 -17.43
N ARG A 33 -12.03 -8.84 -17.66
CA ARG A 33 -11.64 -10.23 -17.95
C ARG A 33 -11.87 -11.19 -16.78
N LEU A 34 -11.76 -10.70 -15.55
CA LEU A 34 -12.01 -11.50 -14.35
C LEU A 34 -13.51 -11.62 -14.03
N GLY A 35 -14.36 -10.79 -14.64
CA GLY A 35 -15.78 -10.68 -14.28
C GLY A 35 -15.97 -10.25 -12.83
N GLN A 36 -15.03 -9.48 -12.28
CA GLN A 36 -15.03 -9.04 -10.90
C GLN A 36 -15.42 -7.56 -10.82
N PRO A 37 -16.15 -7.16 -9.77
CA PRO A 37 -16.46 -5.76 -9.55
C PRO A 37 -15.19 -4.98 -9.14
N ILE A 38 -15.18 -3.68 -9.45
CA ILE A 38 -14.13 -2.76 -9.02
C ILE A 38 -14.59 -2.13 -7.72
N LEU A 39 -13.93 -2.51 -6.62
CA LEU A 39 -14.24 -1.99 -5.31
C LEU A 39 -13.71 -0.56 -5.18
N ARG A 40 -14.45 0.33 -4.52
CA ARG A 40 -13.89 1.58 -3.99
C ARG A 40 -13.57 1.40 -2.52
N ALA A 41 -12.36 1.80 -2.13
CA ALA A 41 -11.90 1.73 -0.76
C ALA A 41 -11.24 3.03 -0.31
N ARG A 42 -11.43 3.41 0.95
CA ARG A 42 -10.74 4.55 1.57
C ARG A 42 -9.64 4.06 2.49
N LYS A 43 -8.53 4.81 2.57
CA LYS A 43 -7.51 4.54 3.60
C LYS A 43 -8.08 4.85 4.98
N ILE A 44 -7.89 3.94 5.92
CA ILE A 44 -8.36 4.10 7.31
C ILE A 44 -7.21 4.21 8.32
N GLY A 45 -5.96 4.05 7.87
CA GLY A 45 -4.80 4.08 8.75
C GLY A 45 -4.61 5.42 9.47
N ILE A 46 -4.37 5.35 10.78
CA ILE A 46 -3.80 6.43 11.57
C ILE A 46 -2.29 6.26 11.54
N VAL A 47 -1.56 7.36 11.40
CA VAL A 47 -0.10 7.36 11.49
C VAL A 47 0.35 8.34 12.55
N ALA A 48 1.47 8.04 13.21
CA ALA A 48 2.26 9.04 13.91
C ALA A 48 3.31 9.58 12.95
N ALA A 49 3.44 10.90 12.84
CA ALA A 49 4.45 11.49 11.97
C ALA A 49 5.17 12.64 12.65
N ARG A 50 6.48 12.73 12.37
CA ARG A 50 7.32 13.86 12.74
C ARG A 50 8.07 14.36 11.51
N LYS A 51 8.35 15.66 11.47
CA LYS A 51 9.30 16.21 10.50
C LYS A 51 10.72 15.80 10.90
N ALA A 52 11.51 15.40 9.93
CA ALA A 52 12.95 15.23 10.09
C ALA A 52 13.59 16.61 10.29
N ALA A 53 14.32 16.78 11.38
CA ALA A 53 15.08 18.01 11.63
C ALA A 53 16.44 17.97 10.92
N GLU A 54 17.01 16.77 10.80
CA GLU A 54 18.30 16.50 10.20
C GLU A 54 18.16 15.37 9.17
N ARG A 55 19.20 15.18 8.37
CA ARG A 55 19.26 14.06 7.42
C ARG A 55 19.34 12.74 8.20
N GLU A 56 18.39 11.85 8.00
CA GLU A 56 18.37 10.54 8.67
C GLU A 56 17.98 9.41 7.73
N THR A 57 18.57 8.23 7.92
CA THR A 57 18.21 7.02 7.18
C THR A 57 17.16 6.24 7.95
N VAL A 58 15.99 6.05 7.34
CA VAL A 58 14.90 5.25 7.88
C VAL A 58 14.88 3.91 7.15
N VAL A 59 15.06 2.84 7.92
CA VAL A 59 14.95 1.48 7.43
C VAL A 59 13.55 0.97 7.77
N THR A 60 12.74 0.73 6.76
CA THR A 60 11.44 0.07 6.90
C THR A 60 11.67 -1.43 6.80
N ARG A 61 11.36 -2.17 7.88
CA ARG A 61 11.27 -3.63 7.86
C ARG A 61 9.82 -4.02 8.07
N TRP A 62 9.27 -4.73 7.09
CA TRP A 62 7.89 -5.16 7.14
C TRP A 62 7.72 -6.51 6.47
N ASN A 63 7.36 -7.53 7.25
CA ASN A 63 7.06 -8.89 6.75
C ASN A 63 8.17 -9.47 5.85
N GLY A 64 9.44 -9.27 6.25
CA GLY A 64 10.61 -9.75 5.51
C GLY A 64 10.99 -8.90 4.29
N GLN A 65 10.30 -7.78 4.04
CA GLN A 65 10.75 -6.75 3.11
C GLN A 65 11.52 -5.67 3.86
N GLU A 66 12.69 -5.31 3.35
CA GLU A 66 13.48 -4.20 3.87
C GLU A 66 13.62 -3.13 2.77
N THR A 67 13.30 -1.89 3.12
CA THR A 67 13.63 -0.74 2.29
C THR A 67 14.38 0.29 3.14
N SER A 68 15.30 1.01 2.52
CA SER A 68 16.07 2.07 3.19
C SER A 68 15.88 3.36 2.42
N ASN A 69 15.34 4.38 3.09
CA ASN A 69 15.10 5.69 2.50
C ASN A 69 15.77 6.75 3.39
N THR A 70 16.28 7.81 2.77
CA THR A 70 16.84 8.95 3.52
C THR A 70 15.81 10.07 3.55
N ALA A 71 15.47 10.52 4.77
CA ALA A 71 14.72 11.75 5.00
C ALA A 71 15.70 12.92 4.99
N GLU A 72 15.39 13.95 4.22
CA GLU A 72 16.07 15.24 4.31
C GLU A 72 15.36 16.13 5.34
N PRO A 73 16.02 17.19 5.87
CA PRO A 73 15.36 18.17 6.72
C PRO A 73 14.04 18.68 6.09
N GLY A 74 12.96 18.57 6.85
CA GLY A 74 11.61 18.95 6.43
C GLY A 74 10.75 17.81 5.84
N ASP A 75 11.36 16.69 5.42
CA ASP A 75 10.62 15.47 5.08
C ASP A 75 9.96 14.88 6.33
N TRP A 76 9.02 13.96 6.13
CA TRP A 76 8.28 13.33 7.22
C TRP A 76 8.72 11.89 7.43
N VAL A 77 9.01 11.56 8.69
CA VAL A 77 9.16 10.19 9.16
C VAL A 77 7.82 9.75 9.73
N VAL A 78 7.24 8.71 9.12
CA VAL A 78 5.86 8.27 9.34
C VAL A 78 5.84 6.86 9.88
N THR A 79 5.14 6.63 10.98
CA THR A 79 4.98 5.33 11.62
C THR A 79 3.52 4.91 11.55
N ASN A 80 3.24 3.74 10.98
CA ASN A 80 1.88 3.20 10.91
C ASN A 80 1.41 2.74 12.29
N LEU A 81 0.15 3.06 12.61
CA LEU A 81 -0.52 2.64 13.83
C LEU A 81 -1.71 1.72 13.53
N SER A 82 -2.08 0.89 14.51
CA SER A 82 -3.34 0.15 14.54
C SER A 82 -4.53 1.09 14.75
N ALA A 83 -5.75 0.55 14.64
CA ALA A 83 -6.97 1.31 14.97
C ALA A 83 -6.96 1.81 16.43
N ASP A 84 -6.35 1.05 17.34
CA ASP A 84 -6.17 1.40 18.75
C ASP A 84 -4.98 2.36 18.99
N LYS A 85 -4.40 2.92 17.92
CA LYS A 85 -3.26 3.85 17.93
C LYS A 85 -1.96 3.24 18.47
N GLU A 86 -1.85 1.90 18.45
CA GLU A 86 -0.61 1.21 18.80
C GLU A 86 0.32 1.09 17.60
N VAL A 87 1.63 1.08 17.83
CA VAL A 87 2.62 0.97 16.75
C VAL A 87 2.53 -0.39 16.07
N LEU A 88 2.34 -0.41 14.75
CA LEU A 88 2.41 -1.65 13.99
C LEU A 88 3.84 -2.16 13.91
N ARG A 89 4.02 -3.40 14.37
CA ARG A 89 5.29 -4.13 14.34
C ARG A 89 5.16 -5.41 13.53
N ASP A 90 6.22 -5.78 12.84
CA ASP A 90 6.31 -7.11 12.25
C ASP A 90 6.56 -8.18 13.33
N LYS A 91 6.58 -9.46 12.93
CA LYS A 91 6.83 -10.61 13.81
C LYS A 91 8.18 -10.55 14.55
N ASP A 92 9.13 -9.79 14.01
CA ASP A 92 10.49 -9.64 14.55
C ASP A 92 10.59 -8.36 15.41
N GLY A 93 9.46 -7.66 15.63
CA GLY A 93 9.34 -6.48 16.48
C GLY A 93 9.70 -5.16 15.78
N ASN A 94 10.05 -5.18 14.49
CA ASN A 94 10.45 -3.98 13.77
C ASN A 94 9.25 -3.08 13.51
N THR A 95 9.44 -1.78 13.69
CA THR A 95 8.40 -0.78 13.45
C THR A 95 8.19 -0.55 11.95
N ASN A 96 6.93 -0.44 11.54
CA ASN A 96 6.56 -0.02 10.19
C ASN A 96 6.68 1.51 10.05
N THR A 97 7.91 1.98 9.84
CA THR A 97 8.23 3.41 9.66
C THR A 97 8.81 3.67 8.27
N TYR A 98 8.41 4.76 7.61
CA TYR A 98 8.85 5.13 6.25
C TYR A 98 8.98 6.65 6.09
N VAL A 99 9.60 7.07 4.99
CA VAL A 99 9.84 8.50 4.66
C VAL A 99 8.82 8.98 3.63
N ILE A 100 8.23 10.15 3.86
CA ILE A 100 7.41 10.86 2.89
C ILE A 100 8.00 12.24 2.64
N ARG A 101 8.11 12.62 1.37
CA ARG A 101 8.58 13.95 0.98
C ARG A 101 7.68 15.05 1.53
N ALA A 102 8.30 16.15 1.96
CA ALA A 102 7.60 17.32 2.54
C ALA A 102 6.41 17.80 1.67
N SER A 103 6.59 17.84 0.36
CA SER A 103 5.59 18.30 -0.61
C SER A 103 4.40 17.34 -0.78
N LYS A 104 4.59 16.05 -0.51
CA LYS A 104 3.54 15.01 -0.66
C LYS A 104 2.74 14.80 0.62
N PHE A 105 3.34 15.02 1.79
CA PHE A 105 2.69 14.68 3.06
C PHE A 105 1.32 15.35 3.27
N PRO A 106 1.13 16.67 3.03
CA PRO A 106 -0.16 17.34 3.23
C PRO A 106 -1.28 16.87 2.29
N THR A 107 -0.93 16.26 1.15
CA THR A 107 -1.93 15.71 0.23
C THR A 107 -2.39 14.32 0.67
N LEU A 108 -1.58 13.63 1.47
CA LEU A 108 -1.80 12.25 1.89
C LEU A 108 -2.41 12.14 3.29
N TYR A 109 -2.31 13.16 4.12
CA TYR A 109 -2.65 13.08 5.54
C TYR A 109 -3.32 14.34 6.06
N GLU A 110 -4.22 14.16 7.01
CA GLU A 110 -4.80 15.25 7.79
C GLU A 110 -4.41 15.18 9.25
N PRO A 111 -4.08 16.33 9.87
CA PRO A 111 -3.72 16.36 11.27
C PRO A 111 -4.91 15.97 12.15
N LEU A 112 -4.62 15.18 13.17
CA LEU A 112 -5.49 14.96 14.32
C LEU A 112 -4.97 15.79 15.51
N THR A 113 -5.78 15.90 16.56
CA THR A 113 -5.43 16.68 17.75
C THR A 113 -4.43 15.99 18.68
N ASP A 114 -4.29 14.67 18.53
CA ASP A 114 -3.50 13.82 19.44
C ASP A 114 -2.04 13.66 18.99
N SER A 115 -1.19 13.15 19.88
CA SER A 115 0.20 12.80 19.58
C SER A 115 0.65 11.57 20.34
N THR A 116 1.78 11.00 19.92
CA THR A 116 2.47 9.87 20.58
C THR A 116 3.96 10.17 20.69
N ALA A 117 4.73 9.27 21.31
CA ALA A 117 6.20 9.35 21.31
C ALA A 117 6.83 9.38 19.90
N PHE A 118 6.09 8.97 18.85
CA PHE A 118 6.56 8.95 17.47
C PHE A 118 6.18 10.22 16.67
N GLY A 119 5.43 11.14 17.27
CA GLY A 119 5.03 12.41 16.65
C GLY A 119 3.52 12.67 16.74
N ALA A 120 3.09 13.71 16.04
CA ALA A 120 1.68 14.07 15.95
C ALA A 120 0.90 13.00 15.17
N LEU A 121 -0.37 12.81 15.52
CA LEU A 121 -1.23 11.87 14.83
C LEU A 121 -1.84 12.48 13.58
N PHE A 122 -1.94 11.66 12.54
CA PHE A 122 -2.58 12.02 11.30
C PHE A 122 -3.45 10.88 10.81
N LYS A 123 -4.55 11.24 10.15
CA LYS A 123 -5.40 10.28 9.45
C LYS A 123 -5.04 10.27 7.97
N ALA A 124 -4.91 9.08 7.40
CA ALA A 124 -4.68 8.94 5.96
C ALA A 124 -5.87 9.49 5.15
N ARG A 125 -5.54 10.19 4.07
CA ARG A 125 -6.48 10.63 3.03
C ARG A 125 -6.34 9.75 1.80
N GLY A 126 -7.42 9.72 1.02
CA GLY A 126 -7.43 9.13 -0.30
C GLY A 126 -8.34 7.92 -0.41
N GLN A 127 -8.89 7.81 -1.60
CA GLN A 127 -9.65 6.65 -2.05
C GLN A 127 -8.85 5.96 -3.15
N VAL A 128 -9.01 4.65 -3.23
CA VAL A 128 -8.44 3.82 -4.29
C VAL A 128 -9.54 2.96 -4.87
N GLU A 129 -9.33 2.54 -6.11
CA GLU A 129 -10.09 1.45 -6.69
C GLU A 129 -9.29 0.15 -6.55
N ALA A 130 -9.97 -0.97 -6.32
CA ALA A 130 -9.32 -2.23 -6.01
C ALA A 130 -9.98 -3.42 -6.71
N ILE A 131 -9.15 -4.36 -7.20
CA ILE A 131 -9.59 -5.65 -7.75
C ILE A 131 -8.96 -6.76 -6.91
N TYR A 132 -9.78 -7.67 -6.39
CA TYR A 132 -9.28 -8.77 -5.58
C TYR A 132 -8.74 -9.93 -6.43
N LEU A 133 -7.45 -10.22 -6.29
CA LEU A 133 -6.74 -11.29 -6.99
C LEU A 133 -6.51 -12.48 -6.05
N SER A 134 -7.42 -13.45 -6.08
CA SER A 134 -7.37 -14.64 -5.21
C SER A 134 -6.18 -15.57 -5.48
N GLY A 135 -5.59 -15.53 -6.69
CA GLY A 135 -4.33 -16.21 -7.03
C GLY A 135 -3.09 -15.32 -6.93
N GLY A 136 -3.28 -14.09 -6.43
CA GLY A 136 -2.25 -13.08 -6.26
C GLY A 136 -1.72 -12.54 -7.58
N PHE A 137 -0.49 -12.02 -7.52
CA PHE A 137 0.13 -11.32 -8.64
C PHE A 137 1.65 -11.52 -8.68
N ASP A 138 2.22 -11.34 -9.86
CA ASP A 138 3.64 -11.10 -10.14
C ASP A 138 3.72 -9.95 -11.16
N ILE A 139 3.85 -8.71 -10.68
CA ILE A 139 3.77 -7.50 -11.51
C ILE A 139 4.94 -6.56 -11.25
N GLN A 140 5.21 -5.67 -12.20
CA GLN A 140 6.09 -4.53 -11.98
C GLN A 140 5.28 -3.32 -11.51
N SER A 141 5.73 -2.66 -10.44
CA SER A 141 5.14 -1.41 -9.94
C SER A 141 5.47 -0.21 -10.83
N PRO A 142 4.79 0.94 -10.66
CA PRO A 142 5.10 2.18 -11.37
C PRO A 142 6.55 2.66 -11.14
N TRP A 143 7.12 2.36 -9.97
CA TRP A 143 8.53 2.65 -9.61
C TRP A 143 9.50 1.52 -10.00
N ARG A 144 9.11 0.68 -10.98
CA ARG A 144 9.94 -0.36 -11.62
C ARG A 144 10.41 -1.49 -10.69
N GLN A 145 9.83 -1.63 -9.51
CA GLN A 145 10.14 -2.75 -8.62
C GLN A 145 9.19 -3.92 -8.85
N LYS A 146 9.70 -5.13 -8.66
CA LYS A 146 8.90 -6.35 -8.74
C LYS A 146 8.04 -6.48 -7.48
N GLN A 147 6.74 -6.70 -7.64
CA GLN A 147 5.80 -6.98 -6.55
C GLN A 147 5.19 -8.36 -6.75
N THR A 148 5.20 -9.17 -5.69
CA THR A 148 4.65 -10.52 -5.74
C THR A 148 3.82 -10.81 -4.50
N SER A 149 2.65 -11.41 -4.71
CA SER A 149 1.84 -11.95 -3.62
C SER A 149 1.12 -13.24 -4.05
N ARG A 150 0.72 -14.05 -3.06
CA ARG A 150 -0.12 -15.25 -3.25
C ARG A 150 -1.61 -14.93 -3.24
N ALA A 151 -1.99 -13.80 -2.63
CA ALA A 151 -3.33 -13.22 -2.66
C ALA A 151 -3.22 -11.72 -2.34
N GLY A 152 -4.07 -10.91 -2.93
CA GLY A 152 -4.05 -9.48 -2.65
C GLY A 152 -4.93 -8.69 -3.58
N TYR A 153 -4.71 -7.39 -3.60
CA TYR A 153 -5.47 -6.45 -4.39
C TYR A 153 -4.56 -5.80 -5.42
N LEU A 154 -5.06 -5.65 -6.64
CA LEU A 154 -4.53 -4.66 -7.57
C LEU A 154 -5.21 -3.34 -7.23
N LEU A 155 -4.43 -2.28 -7.01
CA LEU A 155 -4.95 -0.96 -6.67
C LEU A 155 -4.73 0.01 -7.83
N LEU A 156 -5.71 0.87 -8.07
CA LEU A 156 -5.59 2.07 -8.88
C LEU A 156 -5.72 3.29 -7.97
N ASN A 157 -4.69 4.13 -7.97
CA ASN A 157 -4.61 5.33 -7.14
C ASN A 157 -4.01 6.48 -7.96
N ALA A 158 -4.81 7.51 -8.27
CA ALA A 158 -4.37 8.68 -9.03
C ALA A 158 -3.62 8.33 -10.34
N GLY A 159 -4.12 7.33 -11.08
CA GLY A 159 -3.54 6.86 -12.35
C GLY A 159 -2.42 5.83 -12.21
N GLU A 160 -1.94 5.56 -10.99
CA GLU A 160 -0.91 4.55 -10.73
C GLU A 160 -1.53 3.20 -10.36
N VAL A 161 -1.03 2.13 -10.97
CA VAL A 161 -1.48 0.75 -10.72
C VAL A 161 -0.40 -0.06 -10.04
N TYR A 162 -0.68 -0.60 -8.85
CA TYR A 162 0.27 -1.39 -8.08
C TYR A 162 -0.41 -2.47 -7.23
N GLY A 163 0.38 -3.46 -6.80
CA GLY A 163 -0.09 -4.57 -5.99
C GLY A 163 -0.06 -4.24 -4.50
N ASN A 164 -1.06 -4.70 -3.76
CA ASN A 164 -1.12 -4.64 -2.31
C ASN A 164 -1.41 -6.04 -1.75
N HIS A 165 -0.65 -6.45 -0.73
CA HIS A 165 -0.88 -7.74 -0.08
C HIS A 165 -2.25 -7.75 0.59
N LYS A 166 -2.93 -8.89 0.62
CA LYS A 166 -4.27 -9.02 1.20
C LYS A 166 -4.33 -8.46 2.62
N ASP A 167 -3.49 -8.98 3.51
CA ASP A 167 -3.49 -8.62 4.93
C ASP A 167 -3.15 -7.13 5.14
N THR A 168 -2.24 -6.58 4.32
CA THR A 168 -1.91 -5.15 4.35
C THR A 168 -3.11 -4.30 3.90
N PHE A 169 -3.81 -4.70 2.83
CA PHE A 169 -4.98 -3.98 2.35
C PHE A 169 -6.10 -3.98 3.39
N GLU A 170 -6.44 -5.16 3.93
CA GLU A 170 -7.49 -5.32 4.95
C GLU A 170 -7.18 -4.58 6.25
N ALA A 171 -5.90 -4.41 6.59
CA ALA A 171 -5.49 -3.63 7.76
C ALA A 171 -5.49 -2.11 7.53
N THR A 172 -5.44 -1.64 6.29
CA THR A 172 -5.19 -0.20 5.98
C THR A 172 -6.26 0.46 5.14
N TYR A 173 -7.22 -0.31 4.60
CA TYR A 173 -8.32 0.17 3.78
C TYR A 173 -9.66 -0.38 4.27
N GLU A 174 -10.70 0.42 4.05
CA GLU A 174 -12.10 0.04 4.23
C GLU A 174 -12.82 0.17 2.89
N VAL A 175 -13.51 -0.89 2.48
CA VAL A 175 -14.34 -0.88 1.26
C VAL A 175 -15.60 -0.08 1.54
N ILE A 176 -15.87 0.91 0.69
CA ILE A 176 -17.01 1.83 0.81
C ILE A 176 -18.07 1.61 -0.27
N GLU A 177 -17.70 1.02 -1.41
CA GLU A 177 -18.61 0.66 -2.50
C GLU A 177 -18.08 -0.60 -3.22
N PRO A 178 -18.93 -1.62 -3.45
CA PRO A 178 -18.56 -2.80 -4.24
C PRO A 178 -18.69 -2.56 -5.74
#